data_AF-A0A969TEF9-F1
#
_entry.id   AF-A0A969TEF9-F1
#
_cell.length_a   1.000
_cell.length_b   1.000
_cell.length_c   1.000
_cell.angle_alpha   90.00
_cell.angle_beta   90.00
_cell.angle_gamma   90.00
#
_symmetry.space_group_name_H-M   'P 1'
#
loop_
_entity.id
_entity.type
_entity.pdbx_description
1 polymer ?
#
loop_
_entity_poly.entity_id
_entity_poly.type
_entity_poly.pdbx_seq_one_letter_code
_entity_poly.pdbx_strand_id
1 'polypeptide(L)' 'MSSRYDEQKLESITVSIGVSCFPDDGINSEQLIQAADKALYQAKEQGRDRFKRC' A
#
# COMPACT_ATOMS: atom_id res chain seq x y z
N MET A 1 -0.51 -37.41 20.48
CA MET A 1 -0.39 -35.95 20.20
C MET A 1 -0.09 -35.75 18.73
N SER A 2 -1.11 -35.82 17.87
CA SER A 2 -0.94 -35.47 16.45
C SER A 2 -1.37 -34.02 16.30
N SER A 3 -0.39 -33.15 16.04
CA SER A 3 -0.61 -31.73 15.82
C SER A 3 -1.43 -31.56 14.54
N ARG A 4 -2.70 -31.16 14.68
CA ARG A 4 -3.51 -30.67 13.57
C ARG A 4 -3.10 -29.23 13.29
N TYR A 5 -1.99 -29.04 12.59
CA TYR A 5 -1.83 -27.83 11.81
C TYR A 5 -2.74 -28.01 10.59
N ASP A 6 -4.01 -27.61 10.75
CA ASP A 6 -4.93 -27.50 9.62
C ASP A 6 -4.23 -26.69 8.53
N GLU A 7 -4.20 -27.21 7.32
CA GLU A 7 -3.80 -26.48 6.11
C GLU A 7 -4.84 -25.39 5.84
N GLN A 8 -4.89 -24.37 6.70
CA GLN A 8 -5.69 -23.19 6.48
C GLN A 8 -5.04 -22.44 5.32
N LYS A 9 -5.56 -22.71 4.12
CA LYS A 9 -5.29 -21.93 2.92
C LYS A 9 -5.51 -20.46 3.26
N LEU A 10 -4.43 -19.71 3.42
CA LEU A 10 -4.48 -18.27 3.63
C LEU A 10 -5.24 -17.67 2.44
N GLU A 11 -6.32 -16.94 2.71
CA GLU A 11 -6.99 -16.17 1.68
C GLU A 11 -6.00 -15.20 1.02
N SER A 12 -6.19 -14.90 -0.25
CA SER A 12 -5.32 -13.99 -0.99
C SER A 12 -5.41 -12.58 -0.40
N ILE A 13 -4.34 -12.14 0.25
CA ILE A 13 -4.22 -10.77 0.77
C ILE A 13 -3.63 -9.88 -0.32
N THR A 14 -4.33 -8.81 -0.66
CA THR A 14 -3.89 -7.78 -1.60
C THR A 14 -3.42 -6.52 -0.87
N VAL A 15 -2.54 -5.73 -1.49
CA VAL A 15 -2.07 -4.46 -0.93
C VAL A 15 -2.33 -3.31 -1.90
N SER A 16 -2.57 -2.11 -1.37
CA SER A 16 -2.56 -0.87 -2.16
C SER A 16 -1.38 -0.03 -1.72
N ILE A 17 -0.71 0.62 -2.66
CA ILE A 17 0.58 1.31 -2.43
C ILE A 17 0.49 2.74 -2.98
N GLY A 18 0.99 3.71 -2.22
CA GLY A 18 1.18 5.07 -2.68
C GLY A 18 2.67 5.39 -2.77
N VAL A 19 3.09 6.07 -3.84
CA VAL A 19 4.48 6.39 -4.13
C VAL A 19 4.66 7.90 -4.26
N SER A 20 5.69 8.44 -3.62
CA SER A 20 6.16 9.82 -3.79
C SER A 20 7.66 9.83 -4.07
N CYS A 21 8.13 10.86 -4.77
CA CYS A 21 9.52 11.06 -5.17
C CYS A 21 10.02 12.43 -4.74
N PHE A 22 11.14 12.46 -4.02
CA PHE A 22 11.90 13.70 -3.82
C PHE A 22 12.68 14.06 -5.10
N PRO A 23 12.75 15.34 -5.50
CA PRO A 23 12.09 16.50 -4.90
C PRO A 23 10.70 16.81 -5.49
N ASP A 24 10.26 16.07 -6.51
CA ASP A 24 9.05 16.33 -7.29
C ASP A 24 7.79 16.47 -6.43
N ASP A 25 7.62 15.59 -5.44
CA ASP A 25 6.41 15.45 -4.62
C ASP A 25 6.57 16.07 -3.21
N GLY A 26 7.69 16.72 -2.94
CA GLY A 26 7.99 17.32 -1.66
C GLY A 26 9.49 17.52 -1.44
N ILE A 27 9.84 18.57 -0.70
CA ILE A 27 11.23 18.92 -0.38
C ILE A 27 11.64 18.49 1.05
N ASN A 28 10.71 17.95 1.82
CA ASN A 28 10.95 17.42 3.14
C ASN A 28 10.15 16.13 3.37
N SER A 29 10.46 15.40 4.44
CA SER A 29 9.86 14.11 4.74
C SER A 29 8.35 14.17 4.96
N GLU A 30 7.85 15.22 5.60
CA GLU A 30 6.41 15.37 5.89
C GLU A 30 5.61 15.50 4.59
N GLN A 31 6.08 16.35 3.66
CA GLN A 31 5.46 16.52 2.35
C GLN A 31 5.46 15.22 1.54
N LEU A 32 6.58 14.50 1.51
CA LEU A 32 6.69 13.23 0.79
C LEU A 32 5.76 12.15 1.36
N ILE A 33 5.65 12.05 2.68
CA ILE A 33 4.73 11.12 3.34
C ILE A 33 3.28 11.48 2.99
N GLN A 34 2.93 12.76 3.04
CA GLN A 34 1.58 13.22 2.73
C GLN A 34 1.21 12.97 1.25
N ALA A 35 2.16 13.16 0.33
CA ALA A 35 2.00 12.84 -1.09
C ALA A 35 1.81 11.33 -1.32
N ALA A 36 2.62 10.48 -0.67
CA ALA A 36 2.48 9.03 -0.75
C ALA A 36 1.13 8.56 -0.17
N ASP A 37 0.69 9.10 0.96
CA ASP A 37 -0.60 8.73 1.58
C ASP A 37 -1.78 9.13 0.69
N LYS A 38 -1.71 10.31 0.06
CA LYS A 38 -2.71 10.75 -0.93
C LYS A 38 -2.78 9.79 -2.13
N ALA A 39 -1.62 9.40 -2.67
CA ALA A 39 -1.55 8.44 -3.76
C ALA A 39 -2.08 7.05 -3.35
N LEU A 40 -1.80 6.62 -2.12
CA LEU A 40 -2.36 5.38 -1.54
C LEU A 40 -3.88 5.45 -1.46
N TYR A 41 -4.44 6.57 -1.02
CA TYR A 41 -5.88 6.74 -0.94
C TYR A 41 -6.53 6.62 -2.33
N GLN A 42 -5.93 7.23 -3.35
CA GLN A 42 -6.37 7.08 -4.74
C GLN A 42 -6.29 5.63 -5.23
N ALA A 43 -5.23 4.89 -4.88
CA ALA A 43 -5.12 3.47 -5.20
C ALA A 43 -6.27 2.66 -4.60
N LYS A 44 -6.69 2.99 -3.37
CA LYS A 44 -7.84 2.35 -2.72
C LYS A 44 -9.18 2.69 -3.40
N GLU A 45 -9.38 3.95 -3.79
CA GLU A 45 -10.61 4.39 -4.48
C GLU A 45 -10.73 3.80 -5.90
N GLN A 46 -9.61 3.59 -6.59
CA GLN A 46 -9.59 3.07 -7.97
C GLN A 46 -9.70 1.55 -8.07
N GLY A 47 -10.12 0.87 -7.00
CA GLY A 47 -10.35 -0.58 -7.00
C GLY A 47 -9.30 -1.41 -6.26
N ARG A 48 -8.41 -0.79 -5.47
CA ARG A 48 -7.38 -1.46 -4.66
C ARG A 48 -6.42 -2.31 -5.51
N ASP A 49 -5.63 -3.14 -4.83
CA ASP A 49 -4.64 -4.08 -5.41
C ASP A 49 -3.76 -3.45 -6.49
N ARG A 50 -3.24 -2.24 -6.22
CA ARG A 50 -2.46 -1.45 -7.16
C ARG A 50 -1.58 -0.44 -6.46
N PHE A 51 -0.64 0.12 -7.20
CA PHE A 51 0.09 1.29 -6.78
C PHE A 51 -0.37 2.55 -7.52
N LYS A 52 -0.22 3.70 -6.88
CA LYS A 52 -0.36 5.02 -7.51
C LYS A 52 0.83 5.89 -7.13
N ARG A 53 1.24 6.74 -8.08
CA ARG A 53 2.18 7.84 -7.84
C ARG A 53 1.39 9.13 -7.66
N CYS A 54 1.88 10.03 -6.80
CA CYS A 54 1.29 11.34 -6.57
C CYS A 54 1.33 12.23 -7.82
#